data_AF-A0A2K0WSB1-F1
#
_entry.id   AF-A0A2K0WSB1-F1
#
_cell.length_a   1.000
_cell.length_b   1.000
_cell.length_c   1.000
_cell.angle_alpha   90.00
_cell.angle_beta   90.00
_cell.angle_gamma   90.00
#
_symmetry.space_group_name_H-M   'P 1'
#
loop_
_entity.id
_entity.type
_entity.pdbx_description
1 polymer ?
#
loop_
_entity_poly.entity_id
_entity_poly.type
_entity_poly.pdbx_seq_one_letter_code
_entity_poly.pdbx_strand_id
1 'polypeptide(L)'
;MLRSKREDQIPVELETQPQISPFKPAHLLHSISSSWKTTPVGIDFAVGGLGTIAAKADSPKESVTFTIRPEKRKEQPTLKLEITKTDCILSKKDKDADKFVAYKEKLTVEPGEERSKFYDVVVFPKGKRSALLDTLTEKATYWISVDRSNARIRYGQSLINNSMTFMEIQFEKEEEKAAWMDHLVSTEVEQDGSPISNEDIKYKPQPVTVDLPPVVIPESEMTLEILEDMTAMTFANLPKACQKLYHNISGAKITARPEKFKDLPEAIDESCRDENKYCGDILKRKNTFGDKLETYLRITVGDNLADSPGIPYVMEIWPPGHKSPIHQHGDASAVIRVLYGKIQVSWFDKVEEGSPSQLIGNPIVLEEGKVTWLGKDQYQVHQLENTSDKVCITLQCYQFDDDDKVHDEAFYWKDEEGHRRKFIPNSDSAYGLFVQKVKDEWKKSHPA
;
A
#
# COMPACT_ATOMS: atom_id res chain seq x y z
N MET A 1 14.13 73.25 -21.35
CA MET A 1 13.30 73.73 -20.23
C MET A 1 12.01 72.94 -20.20
N LEU A 2 11.76 72.22 -19.09
CA LEU A 2 10.46 71.94 -18.43
C LEU A 2 9.30 71.41 -19.29
N ARG A 3 8.91 70.13 -19.20
CA ARG A 3 7.88 69.52 -18.30
C ARG A 3 6.92 68.76 -19.25
N SER A 4 6.29 67.62 -18.96
CA SER A 4 5.97 66.91 -17.73
C SER A 4 5.71 65.44 -18.09
N LYS A 5 6.13 64.54 -17.20
CA LYS A 5 5.69 63.14 -17.12
C LYS A 5 4.18 63.06 -16.81
N ARG A 6 3.52 62.02 -17.32
CA ARG A 6 2.46 61.24 -16.63
C ARG A 6 2.64 59.78 -17.05
N GLU A 7 3.15 58.99 -16.13
CA GLU A 7 3.00 57.53 -16.12
C GLU A 7 1.71 57.24 -15.35
N ASP A 8 0.81 56.50 -15.97
CA ASP A 8 -0.38 55.97 -15.31
C ASP A 8 0.06 54.89 -14.31
N GLN A 9 0.02 55.21 -13.02
CA GLN A 9 0.14 54.23 -11.94
C GLN A 9 -1.24 53.65 -11.65
N ILE A 10 -1.44 52.39 -12.02
CA ILE A 10 -2.51 51.54 -11.52
C ILE A 10 -2.17 51.22 -10.04
N PRO A 11 -3.06 51.47 -9.07
CA PRO A 11 -2.82 51.06 -7.70
C PRO A 11 -2.96 49.54 -7.60
N VAL A 12 -1.86 48.84 -7.37
CA VAL A 12 -1.89 47.47 -6.87
C VAL A 12 -2.10 47.57 -5.37
N GLU A 13 -3.35 47.40 -4.92
CA GLU A 13 -3.61 47.03 -3.53
C GLU A 13 -2.98 45.66 -3.28
N LEU A 14 -1.84 45.66 -2.58
CA LEU A 14 -1.34 44.44 -1.94
C LEU A 14 -2.29 44.11 -0.80
N GLU A 15 -3.32 43.31 -1.09
CA GLU A 15 -3.97 42.51 -0.07
C GLU A 15 -2.91 41.61 0.56
N THR A 16 -2.64 41.85 1.83
CA THR A 16 -1.84 40.97 2.69
C THR A 16 -2.51 39.61 2.74
N GLN A 17 -1.96 38.64 2.00
CA GLN A 17 -2.28 37.23 2.19
C GLN A 17 -2.06 36.87 3.67
N PRO A 18 -3.00 36.18 4.34
CA PRO A 18 -2.75 35.65 5.67
C PRO A 18 -1.60 34.67 5.57
N GLN A 19 -0.52 34.96 6.30
CA GLN A 19 0.62 34.06 6.46
C GLN A 19 0.10 32.71 6.96
N ILE A 20 0.14 31.70 6.09
CA ILE A 20 -0.03 30.30 6.48
C ILE A 20 1.16 29.96 7.37
N SER A 21 0.86 29.64 8.63
CA SER A 21 1.80 29.22 9.69
C SER A 21 2.82 28.19 9.17
N PRO A 22 4.08 28.23 9.63
CA PRO A 22 5.09 27.28 9.20
C PRO A 22 4.71 25.86 9.65
N PHE A 23 4.97 24.88 8.79
CA PHE A 23 4.87 23.45 9.08
C PHE A 23 5.37 23.15 10.51
N LYS A 24 4.48 22.69 11.40
CA LYS A 24 4.90 22.16 12.70
C LYS A 24 5.29 20.70 12.53
N PRO A 25 6.40 20.23 13.13
CA PRO A 25 6.66 18.80 13.24
C PRO A 25 5.49 18.13 13.98
N ALA A 26 4.99 17.02 13.46
CA ALA A 26 4.05 16.20 14.21
C ALA A 26 4.78 15.63 15.44
N HIS A 27 4.23 15.86 16.63
CA HIS A 27 4.78 15.33 17.86
C HIS A 27 3.88 14.21 18.37
N LEU A 28 4.46 13.02 18.59
CA LEU A 28 3.86 12.04 19.49
C LEU A 28 3.83 12.69 20.89
N LEU A 29 2.64 12.79 21.48
CA LEU A 29 2.50 13.33 22.83
C LEU A 29 3.12 12.32 23.81
N HIS A 30 4.37 12.56 24.20
CA HIS A 30 4.99 11.90 25.35
C HIS A 30 4.88 12.83 26.57
N SER A 31 4.32 12.32 27.67
CA SER A 31 4.37 13.04 28.95
C SER A 31 4.91 12.12 30.05
N ILE A 32 5.91 12.61 30.77
CA ILE A 32 6.30 12.13 32.09
C ILE A 32 5.54 13.03 33.08
N SER A 33 4.50 12.49 33.74
CA SER A 33 3.83 13.20 34.82
C SER A 33 3.40 12.22 35.91
N SER A 34 3.94 12.43 37.10
CA SER A 34 3.65 11.73 38.34
C SER A 34 2.35 12.24 38.96
N SER A 35 1.20 11.87 38.42
CA SER A 35 -0.04 11.75 39.20
C SER A 35 -1.09 11.01 38.39
N TRP A 36 -1.77 10.07 39.04
CA TRP A 36 -2.71 9.16 38.43
C TRP A 36 -3.98 9.89 37.96
N LYS A 37 -3.93 10.37 36.71
CA LYS A 37 -5.07 10.56 35.81
C LYS A 37 -4.59 10.17 34.41
N THR A 38 -5.10 9.06 33.89
CA THR A 38 -4.83 8.55 32.54
C THR A 38 -5.09 9.67 31.52
N THR A 39 -4.01 10.25 31.01
CA THR A 39 -4.06 11.31 29.99
C THR A 39 -4.04 10.64 28.62
N PRO A 40 -4.97 10.95 27.69
CA PRO A 40 -5.04 10.29 26.39
C PRO A 40 -3.76 10.48 25.59
N VAL A 41 -3.33 9.41 24.95
CA VAL A 41 -2.28 9.41 23.94
C VAL A 41 -2.89 9.98 22.66
N GLY A 42 -2.47 11.17 22.25
CA GLY A 42 -2.94 11.83 21.04
C GLY A 42 -1.81 12.12 20.06
N ILE A 43 -2.13 12.16 18.76
CA ILE A 43 -1.21 12.67 17.73
C ILE A 43 -1.70 14.01 17.23
N ASP A 44 -0.80 14.99 17.19
CA ASP A 44 -1.04 16.28 16.56
C ASP A 44 -0.83 16.21 15.03
N PHE A 45 -1.75 16.78 14.28
CA PHE A 45 -1.63 16.93 12.83
C PHE A 45 -0.60 18.01 12.51
N ALA A 46 0.30 17.70 11.57
CA ALA A 46 1.26 18.66 11.06
C ALA A 46 0.57 19.85 10.36
N VAL A 47 -0.58 19.59 9.73
CA VAL A 47 -1.47 20.57 9.12
C VAL A 47 -2.88 20.26 9.61
N GLY A 48 -3.53 21.23 10.27
CA GLY A 48 -4.90 21.05 10.77
C GLY A 48 -5.82 20.54 9.66
N GLY A 49 -6.65 19.54 9.97
CA GLY A 49 -7.59 18.90 9.04
C GLY A 49 -6.96 18.01 7.97
N LEU A 50 -5.67 17.70 8.04
CA LEU A 50 -4.99 16.93 7.00
C LEU A 50 -4.10 15.85 7.60
N GLY A 51 -4.44 14.59 7.31
CA GLY A 51 -3.60 13.45 7.65
C GLY A 51 -4.36 12.15 7.86
N THR A 52 -3.60 11.08 8.08
CA THR A 52 -4.12 9.74 8.35
C THR A 52 -3.50 9.19 9.62
N ILE A 53 -4.33 8.62 10.48
CA ILE A 53 -3.94 7.96 11.72
C ILE A 53 -4.33 6.51 11.59
N ALA A 54 -3.35 5.62 11.75
CA ALA A 54 -3.58 4.19 11.83
C ALA A 54 -3.20 3.69 13.22
N ALA A 55 -3.98 2.77 13.77
CA ALA A 55 -3.72 2.13 15.04
C ALA A 55 -3.84 0.62 14.88
N LYS A 56 -2.85 -0.11 15.41
CA LYS A 56 -2.94 -1.55 15.57
C LYS A 56 -3.62 -1.85 16.91
N ALA A 57 -4.69 -2.63 16.87
CA ALA A 57 -5.47 -3.01 18.05
C ALA A 57 -5.39 -4.53 18.24
N ASP A 58 -5.18 -4.96 19.48
CA ASP A 58 -4.98 -6.37 19.86
C ASP A 58 -6.31 -6.99 20.27
N SER A 59 -6.96 -7.73 19.36
CA SER A 59 -8.19 -8.48 19.59
C SER A 59 -9.27 -7.69 20.38
N PRO A 60 -9.71 -6.52 19.88
CA PRO A 60 -10.65 -5.67 20.60
C PRO A 60 -11.94 -6.43 20.96
N LYS A 61 -12.43 -6.25 22.19
CA LYS A 61 -13.60 -6.99 22.71
C LYS A 61 -14.90 -6.26 22.46
N GLU A 62 -14.89 -4.95 22.54
CA GLU A 62 -16.06 -4.08 22.48
C GLU A 62 -15.92 -3.07 21.35
N SER A 63 -14.83 -2.28 21.33
CA SER A 63 -14.68 -1.20 20.36
C SER A 63 -13.26 -0.74 20.08
N VAL A 64 -13.10 -0.10 18.92
CA VAL A 64 -11.99 0.81 18.61
C VAL A 64 -12.59 2.18 18.30
N THR A 65 -12.10 3.22 18.96
CA THR A 65 -12.62 4.59 18.84
C THR A 65 -11.53 5.56 18.45
N PHE A 66 -11.80 6.39 17.44
CA PHE A 66 -11.00 7.54 17.07
C PHE A 66 -11.75 8.82 17.44
N THR A 67 -11.16 9.67 18.28
CA THR A 67 -11.71 10.98 18.63
C THR A 67 -10.82 12.08 18.05
N ILE A 68 -11.29 12.77 17.03
CA ILE A 68 -10.55 13.85 16.36
C ILE A 68 -11.02 15.19 16.94
N ARG A 69 -10.11 15.91 17.58
CA ARG A 69 -10.40 17.12 18.33
C ARG A 69 -9.87 18.37 17.65
N PRO A 70 -10.56 19.50 17.82
CA PRO A 70 -10.08 20.76 17.34
C PRO A 70 -9.19 21.46 18.37
N GLU A 71 -8.49 22.51 17.94
CA GLU A 71 -7.67 23.34 18.82
C GLU A 71 -8.54 24.01 19.90
N LYS A 72 -9.70 24.57 19.51
CA LYS A 72 -10.64 25.25 20.41
C LYS A 72 -11.87 24.40 20.71
N ARG A 73 -11.72 23.39 21.58
CA ARG A 73 -12.77 22.39 21.91
C ARG A 73 -14.12 22.95 22.37
N LYS A 74 -14.17 24.18 22.90
CA LYS A 74 -15.41 24.87 23.33
C LYS A 74 -16.15 25.58 22.19
N GLU A 75 -15.46 25.86 21.09
CA GLU A 75 -15.94 26.70 19.98
C GLU A 75 -16.10 25.91 18.68
N GLN A 76 -15.40 24.78 18.57
CA GLN A 76 -15.25 24.03 17.33
C GLN A 76 -15.64 22.56 17.53
N PRO A 77 -16.07 21.89 16.44
CA PRO A 77 -16.59 20.55 16.53
C PRO A 77 -15.53 19.49 16.76
N THR A 78 -15.91 18.44 17.49
CA THR A 78 -15.15 17.21 17.67
C THR A 78 -15.83 16.08 16.91
N LEU A 79 -15.04 15.26 16.24
CA LEU A 79 -15.52 14.04 15.59
C LEU A 79 -15.20 12.82 16.43
N LYS A 80 -16.08 11.83 16.36
CA LYS A 80 -15.85 10.50 16.93
C LYS A 80 -16.28 9.44 15.92
N LEU A 81 -15.33 8.58 15.57
CA LEU A 81 -15.59 7.31 14.89
C LEU A 81 -15.53 6.19 15.92
N GLU A 82 -16.60 5.41 16.03
CA GLU A 82 -16.71 4.28 16.95
C GLU A 82 -17.00 3.01 16.15
N ILE A 83 -16.09 2.04 16.24
CA ILE A 83 -16.16 0.77 15.53
C ILE A 83 -16.40 -0.32 16.56
N THR A 84 -17.48 -1.09 16.39
CA THR A 84 -17.87 -2.17 17.28
C THR A 84 -18.13 -3.44 16.47
N LYS A 85 -18.46 -4.54 17.16
CA LYS A 85 -18.85 -5.80 16.53
C LYS A 85 -20.16 -5.72 15.74
N THR A 86 -20.98 -4.71 16.00
CA THR A 86 -22.34 -4.61 15.45
C THR A 86 -22.57 -3.32 14.66
N ASP A 87 -21.73 -2.31 14.85
CA ASP A 87 -21.90 -1.00 14.25
C ASP A 87 -20.57 -0.28 13.95
N CYS A 88 -20.61 0.66 13.01
CA CYS A 88 -19.52 1.57 12.66
C CYS A 88 -20.15 2.96 12.51
N ILE A 89 -19.94 3.83 13.50
CA ILE A 89 -20.67 5.09 13.64
C ILE A 89 -19.70 6.26 13.59
N LEU A 90 -19.87 7.13 12.60
CA LEU A 90 -19.25 8.45 12.60
C LEU A 90 -20.23 9.47 13.18
N SER A 91 -19.76 10.25 14.14
CA SER A 91 -20.56 11.25 14.85
C SER A 91 -19.80 12.55 15.06
N LYS A 92 -20.54 13.65 15.19
CA LYS A 92 -20.02 14.99 15.44
C LYS A 92 -20.71 15.59 16.66
N LYS A 93 -19.96 16.32 17.47
CA LYS A 93 -20.53 17.28 18.44
C LYS A 93 -20.01 18.67 18.09
N ASP A 94 -20.86 19.69 18.11
CA ASP A 94 -20.47 21.03 17.68
C ASP A 94 -19.62 21.76 18.74
N LYS A 95 -19.93 21.55 20.02
CA LYS A 95 -19.15 22.06 21.15
C LYS A 95 -18.96 20.99 22.21
N ASP A 96 -18.01 21.21 23.11
CA ASP A 96 -17.68 20.23 24.15
C ASP A 96 -18.84 19.82 25.05
N ALA A 97 -19.78 20.73 25.32
CA ALA A 97 -20.97 20.51 26.13
C ALA A 97 -22.09 19.77 25.39
N ASP A 98 -22.00 19.65 24.07
CA ASP A 98 -23.02 19.00 23.24
C ASP A 98 -22.86 17.48 23.25
N LYS A 99 -23.94 16.79 22.90
CA LYS A 99 -23.91 15.33 22.67
C LYS A 99 -23.41 15.04 21.27
N PHE A 100 -22.75 13.90 21.11
CA PHE A 100 -22.45 13.38 19.78
C PHE A 100 -23.74 13.04 19.04
N VAL A 101 -23.86 13.55 17.81
CA VAL A 101 -24.93 13.25 16.87
C VAL A 101 -24.32 12.45 15.73
N ALA A 102 -24.86 11.25 15.48
CA ALA A 102 -24.43 10.41 14.37
C ALA A 102 -24.85 11.04 13.04
N TYR A 103 -23.96 10.95 12.04
CA TYR A 103 -24.33 11.30 10.68
C TYR A 103 -25.35 10.30 10.13
N LYS A 104 -26.18 10.77 9.19
CA LYS A 104 -27.10 9.88 8.48
C LYS A 104 -26.30 8.91 7.64
N GLU A 105 -26.82 7.69 7.49
CA GLU A 105 -26.18 6.64 6.71
C GLU A 105 -26.97 6.37 5.42
N LYS A 106 -26.26 6.04 4.35
CA LYS A 106 -26.82 5.43 3.14
C LYS A 106 -26.21 4.05 2.96
N LEU A 107 -27.00 3.03 3.30
CA LEU A 107 -26.57 1.62 3.34
C LEU A 107 -26.46 0.99 1.96
N THR A 108 -27.16 1.53 0.97
CA THR A 108 -27.19 1.05 -0.42
C THR A 108 -26.79 2.17 -1.36
N VAL A 109 -25.72 1.94 -2.12
CA VAL A 109 -25.31 2.79 -3.24
C VAL A 109 -25.45 1.93 -4.48
N GLU A 110 -26.26 2.35 -5.44
CA GLU A 110 -26.48 1.57 -6.66
C GLU A 110 -25.21 1.52 -7.52
N PRO A 111 -24.94 0.43 -8.27
CA PRO A 111 -23.81 0.39 -9.19
C PRO A 111 -23.86 1.56 -10.18
N GLY A 112 -22.78 2.35 -10.25
CA GLY A 112 -22.69 3.54 -11.11
C GLY A 112 -23.28 4.82 -10.53
N GLU A 113 -23.85 4.77 -9.31
CA GLU A 113 -24.30 5.98 -8.61
C GLU A 113 -23.09 6.84 -8.19
N GLU A 114 -23.08 8.09 -8.63
CA GLU A 114 -21.96 9.00 -8.40
C GLU A 114 -21.92 9.44 -6.93
N ARG A 115 -21.00 8.85 -6.17
CA ARG A 115 -20.87 9.06 -4.71
C ARG A 115 -20.57 10.50 -4.32
N SER A 116 -19.96 11.26 -5.23
CA SER A 116 -19.66 12.70 -5.10
C SER A 116 -20.90 13.56 -4.85
N LYS A 117 -22.11 13.04 -5.08
CA LYS A 117 -23.38 13.76 -4.93
C LYS A 117 -24.03 13.60 -3.55
N PHE A 118 -23.50 12.74 -2.68
CA PHE A 118 -24.02 12.57 -1.32
C PHE A 118 -23.17 13.37 -0.34
N TYR A 119 -23.70 14.52 0.07
CA TYR A 119 -23.08 15.34 1.11
C TYR A 119 -23.69 15.03 2.49
N ASP A 120 -22.85 15.08 3.51
CA ASP A 120 -23.23 14.92 4.93
C ASP A 120 -23.90 13.57 5.26
N VAL A 121 -23.62 12.56 4.43
CA VAL A 121 -24.12 11.19 4.57
C VAL A 121 -22.96 10.21 4.54
N VAL A 122 -22.94 9.32 5.51
CA VAL A 122 -21.98 8.21 5.59
C VAL A 122 -22.36 7.12 4.59
N VAL A 123 -21.40 6.71 3.78
CA VAL A 123 -21.51 5.57 2.85
C VAL A 123 -20.53 4.48 3.23
N PHE A 124 -20.87 3.24 2.91
CA PHE A 124 -20.03 2.06 3.15
C PHE A 124 -19.68 1.38 1.82
N PRO A 125 -18.56 1.73 1.16
CA PRO A 125 -18.19 1.23 -0.17
C PRO A 125 -18.19 -0.29 -0.34
N LYS A 126 -17.91 -1.01 0.75
CA LYS A 126 -17.84 -2.48 0.82
C LYS A 126 -19.00 -3.08 1.64
N GLY A 127 -20.02 -2.27 1.94
CA GLY A 127 -21.16 -2.60 2.79
C GLY A 127 -20.86 -2.47 4.28
N LYS A 128 -21.84 -2.03 5.08
CA LYS A 128 -21.65 -1.68 6.51
C LYS A 128 -21.01 -2.80 7.35
N ARG A 129 -21.37 -4.07 7.08
CA ARG A 129 -20.82 -5.23 7.81
C ARG A 129 -19.30 -5.36 7.69
N SER A 130 -18.73 -4.90 6.58
CA SER A 130 -17.29 -4.95 6.37
C SER A 130 -16.53 -3.91 7.20
N ALA A 131 -17.19 -2.80 7.57
CA ALA A 131 -16.61 -1.72 8.37
C ALA A 131 -16.61 -1.99 9.88
N LEU A 132 -17.11 -3.16 10.31
CA LEU A 132 -17.18 -3.56 11.70
C LEU A 132 -15.82 -4.04 12.20
N LEU A 133 -15.71 -4.16 13.52
CA LEU A 133 -14.52 -4.67 14.19
C LEU A 133 -14.08 -6.01 13.60
N ASP A 134 -12.79 -6.14 13.27
CA ASP A 134 -12.18 -7.43 12.94
C ASP A 134 -12.05 -8.26 14.23
N THR A 135 -12.92 -9.26 14.35
CA THR A 135 -12.94 -10.22 15.47
C THR A 135 -12.23 -11.52 15.13
N LEU A 136 -11.68 -11.65 13.93
CA LEU A 136 -11.09 -12.88 13.43
C LEU A 136 -9.57 -12.88 13.57
N THR A 137 -8.94 -11.71 13.44
CA THR A 137 -7.48 -11.58 13.56
C THR A 137 -7.06 -11.22 14.98
N GLU A 138 -5.92 -11.76 15.43
CA GLU A 138 -5.38 -11.44 16.75
C GLU A 138 -5.00 -9.95 16.91
N LYS A 139 -4.46 -9.34 15.84
CA LYS A 139 -4.08 -7.93 15.81
C LYS A 139 -4.49 -7.32 14.48
N ALA A 140 -5.36 -6.32 14.52
CA ALA A 140 -5.93 -5.67 13.33
C ALA A 140 -5.48 -4.21 13.25
N THR A 141 -5.26 -3.71 12.04
CA THR A 141 -4.99 -2.28 11.81
C THR A 141 -6.29 -1.57 11.44
N TYR A 142 -6.58 -0.47 12.12
CA TYR A 142 -7.69 0.43 11.83
C TYR A 142 -7.12 1.81 11.52
N TRP A 143 -7.71 2.53 10.56
CA TRP A 143 -7.24 3.87 10.25
C TRP A 143 -8.36 4.83 9.93
N ILE A 144 -8.16 6.09 10.28
CA ILE A 144 -9.02 7.21 9.91
C ILE A 144 -8.20 8.26 9.18
N SER A 145 -8.74 8.81 8.10
CA SER A 145 -8.11 9.80 7.25
C SER A 145 -8.99 11.04 7.16
N VAL A 146 -8.40 12.20 7.42
CA VAL A 146 -9.04 13.51 7.34
C VAL A 146 -8.43 14.27 6.17
N ASP A 147 -9.27 14.61 5.19
CA ASP A 147 -8.91 15.32 3.99
C ASP A 147 -9.73 16.62 3.89
N ARG A 148 -9.31 17.67 4.59
CA ARG A 148 -9.96 18.98 4.49
C ARG A 148 -9.94 19.54 3.07
N SER A 149 -8.90 19.23 2.28
CA SER A 149 -8.71 19.77 0.94
C SER A 149 -9.82 19.30 0.00
N ASN A 150 -10.26 18.06 0.17
CA ASN A 150 -11.40 17.49 -0.55
C ASN A 150 -12.67 17.40 0.30
N ALA A 151 -12.69 18.02 1.48
CA ALA A 151 -13.81 17.98 2.43
C ALA A 151 -14.31 16.55 2.68
N ARG A 152 -13.40 15.60 2.93
CA ARG A 152 -13.69 14.16 2.99
C ARG A 152 -13.08 13.51 4.22
N ILE A 153 -13.78 12.54 4.78
CA ILE A 153 -13.26 11.66 5.83
C ILE A 153 -13.45 10.21 5.40
N ARG A 154 -12.41 9.41 5.62
CA ARG A 154 -12.41 7.97 5.34
C ARG A 154 -11.97 7.18 6.54
N TYR A 155 -12.51 5.98 6.63
CA TYR A 155 -12.06 4.96 7.54
C TYR A 155 -11.82 3.67 6.77
N GLY A 156 -10.80 2.95 7.21
CA GLY A 156 -10.59 1.59 6.76
C GLY A 156 -9.78 0.72 7.69
N GLN A 157 -9.44 -0.45 7.16
CA GLN A 157 -8.76 -1.52 7.89
C GLN A 157 -7.62 -2.10 7.04
N SER A 158 -6.67 -2.78 7.69
CA SER A 158 -5.50 -3.40 7.05
C SER A 158 -4.56 -2.35 6.41
N LEU A 159 -4.37 -2.37 5.09
CA LEU A 159 -3.51 -1.43 4.39
C LEU A 159 -4.11 0.00 4.40
N ILE A 160 -3.25 1.01 4.54
CA ILE A 160 -3.65 2.42 4.64
C ILE A 160 -3.74 3.02 3.23
N ASN A 161 -4.76 2.62 2.47
CA ASN A 161 -4.98 3.04 1.09
C ASN A 161 -6.48 3.14 0.74
N ASN A 162 -6.80 3.68 -0.43
CA ASN A 162 -8.19 3.98 -0.80
C ASN A 162 -9.00 2.71 -1.09
N SER A 163 -8.38 1.69 -1.70
CA SER A 163 -8.97 0.37 -1.93
C SER A 163 -9.44 -0.32 -0.65
N MET A 164 -8.86 0.06 0.49
CA MET A 164 -9.22 -0.41 1.82
C MET A 164 -10.13 0.56 2.58
N THR A 165 -10.85 1.43 1.88
CA THR A 165 -11.89 2.27 2.51
C THR A 165 -13.16 1.46 2.76
N PHE A 166 -13.61 1.44 4.01
CA PHE A 166 -14.82 0.74 4.45
C PHE A 166 -15.96 1.70 4.80
N MET A 167 -15.64 2.94 5.19
CA MET A 167 -16.60 4.00 5.46
C MET A 167 -16.06 5.33 4.94
N GLU A 168 -16.92 6.13 4.30
CA GLU A 168 -16.58 7.44 3.76
C GLU A 168 -17.73 8.42 4.03
N ILE A 169 -17.38 9.68 4.26
CA ILE A 169 -18.31 10.81 4.21
C ILE A 169 -17.68 11.95 3.40
N GLN A 170 -18.47 12.52 2.51
CA GLN A 170 -18.14 13.73 1.77
C GLN A 170 -18.95 14.89 2.37
N PHE A 171 -18.28 16.01 2.64
CA PHE A 171 -18.89 17.24 3.09
C PHE A 171 -19.01 18.21 1.92
N GLU A 172 -20.02 19.07 1.97
CA GLU A 172 -20.20 20.12 0.99
C GLU A 172 -19.11 21.19 1.19
N LYS A 173 -18.34 21.48 0.12
CA LYS A 173 -17.18 22.38 0.19
C LYS A 173 -17.54 23.86 0.11
N GLU A 174 -18.83 24.22 0.13
CA GLU A 174 -19.24 25.61 0.32
C GLU A 174 -18.55 26.17 1.57
N GLU A 175 -17.93 27.35 1.45
CA GLU A 175 -16.86 27.85 2.34
C GLU A 175 -17.19 27.78 3.85
N GLU A 176 -18.46 27.72 4.24
CA GLU A 176 -18.87 27.65 5.66
C GLU A 176 -19.16 26.23 6.17
N LYS A 177 -19.55 25.27 5.31
CA LYS A 177 -20.07 23.96 5.76
C LYS A 177 -18.96 22.97 6.17
N ALA A 178 -17.80 23.04 5.52
CA ALA A 178 -16.66 22.18 5.80
C ALA A 178 -15.45 22.90 6.44
N ALA A 179 -15.47 24.23 6.59
CA ALA A 179 -14.34 25.01 7.14
C ALA A 179 -13.89 24.56 8.53
N TRP A 180 -14.80 23.98 9.33
CA TRP A 180 -14.45 23.45 10.64
C TRP A 180 -13.40 22.33 10.60
N MET A 181 -13.23 21.65 9.46
CA MET A 181 -12.23 20.60 9.29
C MET A 181 -10.80 21.15 9.45
N ASP A 182 -10.54 22.40 9.03
CA ASP A 182 -9.23 23.06 9.15
C ASP A 182 -8.75 23.17 10.60
N HIS A 183 -9.69 23.10 11.54
CA HIS A 183 -9.41 23.25 12.95
C HIS A 183 -9.19 21.93 13.68
N LEU A 184 -9.37 20.78 13.03
CA LEU A 184 -9.05 19.48 13.59
C LEU A 184 -7.54 19.33 13.71
N VAL A 185 -7.01 19.21 14.92
CA VAL A 185 -5.56 19.24 15.14
C VAL A 185 -5.01 18.02 15.83
N SER A 186 -5.84 17.20 16.48
CA SER A 186 -5.34 16.04 17.23
C SER A 186 -6.29 14.87 17.18
N THR A 187 -5.77 13.65 17.23
CA THR A 187 -6.58 12.42 17.31
C THR A 187 -6.16 11.58 18.50
N GLU A 188 -7.14 11.21 19.32
CA GLU A 188 -7.02 10.22 20.40
C GLU A 188 -7.56 8.88 19.89
N VAL A 189 -6.85 7.78 20.19
CA VAL A 189 -7.28 6.43 19.79
C VAL A 189 -7.38 5.53 21.01
N GLU A 190 -8.53 4.88 21.16
CA GLU A 190 -8.85 4.00 22.29
C GLU A 190 -9.32 2.63 21.78
N GLN A 191 -8.92 1.59 22.49
CA GLN A 191 -9.45 0.23 22.38
C GLN A 191 -10.15 -0.10 23.70
N ASP A 192 -11.42 -0.53 23.64
CA ASP A 192 -12.20 -0.95 24.82
C ASP A 192 -12.17 0.10 25.96
N GLY A 193 -12.21 1.39 25.59
CA GLY A 193 -12.14 2.53 26.51
C GLY A 193 -10.75 2.82 27.11
N SER A 194 -9.72 2.13 26.66
CA SER A 194 -8.33 2.34 27.07
C SER A 194 -7.48 2.88 25.92
N PRO A 195 -6.59 3.87 26.14
CA PRO A 195 -5.71 4.38 25.09
C PRO A 195 -4.82 3.29 24.49
N ILE A 196 -4.66 3.30 23.16
CA ILE A 196 -3.71 2.42 22.46
C ILE A 196 -2.27 2.93 22.68
N SER A 197 -1.30 2.03 22.76
CA SER A 197 0.12 2.37 22.91
C SER A 197 0.62 3.21 21.73
N ASN A 198 1.46 4.21 22.02
CA ASN A 198 2.10 5.06 21.00
C ASN A 198 2.86 4.25 19.93
N GLU A 199 3.42 3.09 20.29
CA GLU A 199 4.18 2.24 19.35
C GLU A 199 3.29 1.56 18.30
N ASP A 200 2.00 1.40 18.61
CA ASP A 200 1.01 0.80 17.75
C ASP A 200 0.25 1.85 16.92
N ILE A 201 0.58 3.14 17.07
CA ILE A 201 -0.03 4.22 16.31
C ILE A 201 0.96 4.74 15.25
N LYS A 202 0.51 4.82 13.99
CA LYS A 202 1.25 5.42 12.87
C LYS A 202 0.50 6.66 12.35
N TYR A 203 1.24 7.75 12.19
CA TYR A 203 0.74 8.99 11.58
C TYR A 203 1.31 9.19 10.19
N LYS A 204 0.46 9.66 9.27
CA LYS A 204 0.88 10.16 7.96
C LYS A 204 0.35 11.58 7.76
N PRO A 205 1.21 12.53 7.35
CA PRO A 205 0.76 13.88 7.02
C PRO A 205 -0.24 13.97 5.88
N GLN A 206 -0.24 12.98 4.98
CA GLN A 206 -1.12 12.97 3.82
C GLN A 206 -2.39 12.16 4.09
N PRO A 207 -3.55 12.62 3.58
CA PRO A 207 -4.76 11.84 3.60
C PRO A 207 -4.72 10.71 2.56
N VAL A 208 -5.57 9.71 2.77
CA VAL A 208 -5.87 8.68 1.78
C VAL A 208 -6.83 9.28 0.76
N THR A 209 -6.37 9.44 -0.49
CA THR A 209 -7.13 10.06 -1.58
C THR A 209 -7.51 9.07 -2.67
N VAL A 210 -6.52 8.59 -3.41
CA VAL A 210 -6.63 7.64 -4.51
C VAL A 210 -5.50 6.62 -4.39
N ASP A 211 -5.73 5.43 -4.91
CA ASP A 211 -4.64 4.46 -5.04
C ASP A 211 -3.78 4.83 -6.24
N LEU A 212 -2.47 4.87 -6.04
CA LEU A 212 -1.54 4.97 -7.15
C LEU A 212 -1.64 3.72 -8.03
N PRO A 213 -1.52 3.83 -9.37
CA PRO A 213 -1.70 2.70 -10.28
C PRO A 213 -0.63 1.62 -10.06
N PRO A 214 -0.96 0.33 -10.27
CA PRO A 214 -0.01 -0.75 -10.07
C PRO A 214 1.03 -0.81 -11.21
N VAL A 215 0.72 -0.28 -12.39
CA VAL A 215 1.57 -0.36 -13.57
C VAL A 215 2.48 0.86 -13.68
N VAL A 216 3.78 0.60 -13.84
CA VAL A 216 4.81 1.62 -14.10
C VAL A 216 5.22 1.57 -15.58
N ILE A 217 5.13 2.71 -16.26
CA ILE A 217 5.54 2.88 -17.65
C ILE A 217 6.70 3.88 -17.80
N PRO A 218 7.49 3.80 -18.88
CA PRO A 218 8.47 4.82 -19.23
C PRO A 218 7.80 6.19 -19.44
N GLU A 219 8.51 7.27 -19.14
CA GLU A 219 8.01 8.64 -19.32
C GLU A 219 7.60 8.93 -20.77
N SER A 220 8.30 8.32 -21.74
CA SER A 220 7.99 8.44 -23.17
C SER A 220 6.68 7.80 -23.60
N GLU A 221 6.09 6.93 -22.77
CA GLU A 221 4.79 6.29 -23.03
C GLU A 221 3.62 7.02 -22.33
N MET A 222 3.90 8.02 -21.49
CA MET A 222 2.88 8.74 -20.74
C MET A 222 2.06 9.66 -21.66
N THR A 223 0.74 9.61 -21.55
CA THR A 223 -0.20 10.49 -22.27
C THR A 223 -1.11 11.25 -21.31
N LEU A 224 -1.84 12.26 -21.79
CA LEU A 224 -2.80 13.00 -20.97
C LEU A 224 -3.95 12.11 -20.49
N GLU A 225 -4.41 11.19 -21.32
CA GLU A 225 -5.47 10.23 -20.98
C GLU A 225 -5.02 9.28 -19.86
N ILE A 226 -3.76 8.81 -19.90
CA ILE A 226 -3.21 7.99 -18.82
C ILE A 226 -3.14 8.76 -17.50
N LEU A 227 -2.82 10.05 -17.54
CA LEU A 227 -2.79 10.92 -16.36
C LEU A 227 -4.20 11.18 -15.80
N GLU A 228 -5.17 11.49 -16.67
CA GLU A 228 -6.57 11.75 -16.31
C GLU A 228 -7.22 10.50 -15.70
N ASP A 229 -7.05 9.35 -16.36
CA ASP A 229 -7.69 8.08 -15.94
C ASP A 229 -6.90 7.36 -14.83
N MET A 230 -5.69 7.82 -14.52
CA MET A 230 -4.74 7.16 -13.61
C MET A 230 -4.59 5.65 -13.89
N THR A 231 -4.40 5.28 -15.16
CA THR A 231 -4.28 3.86 -15.54
C THR A 231 -2.85 3.32 -15.40
N ALA A 232 -1.86 4.21 -15.40
CA ALA A 232 -0.47 3.89 -15.14
C ALA A 232 0.25 5.11 -14.56
N MET A 233 1.45 4.90 -14.04
CA MET A 233 2.32 5.96 -13.53
C MET A 233 3.75 5.82 -14.04
N THR A 234 4.54 6.88 -13.92
CA THR A 234 5.99 6.81 -14.14
C THR A 234 6.70 6.54 -12.82
N PHE A 235 8.00 6.24 -12.91
CA PHE A 235 8.82 5.99 -11.72
C PHE A 235 8.83 7.17 -10.73
N ALA A 236 8.63 8.41 -11.21
CA ALA A 236 8.66 9.62 -10.36
C ALA A 236 7.62 9.61 -9.23
N ASN A 237 6.52 8.86 -9.41
CA ASN A 237 5.45 8.72 -8.42
C ASN A 237 5.65 7.51 -7.48
N LEU A 238 6.70 6.70 -7.66
CA LEU A 238 6.98 5.55 -6.80
C LEU A 238 7.48 5.98 -5.42
N PRO A 239 7.34 5.12 -4.39
CA PRO A 239 8.11 5.25 -3.15
C PRO A 239 9.62 5.36 -3.43
N LYS A 240 10.37 6.05 -2.58
CA LYS A 240 11.80 6.32 -2.80
C LYS A 240 12.63 5.05 -2.99
N ALA A 241 12.39 4.02 -2.19
CA ALA A 241 13.06 2.73 -2.36
C ALA A 241 12.75 2.12 -3.74
N CYS A 242 11.49 2.12 -4.16
CA CYS A 242 11.07 1.66 -5.49
C CYS A 242 11.71 2.49 -6.63
N GLN A 243 11.90 3.81 -6.49
CA GLN A 243 12.58 4.63 -7.50
C GLN A 243 14.01 4.14 -7.75
N LYS A 244 14.77 3.89 -6.68
CA LYS A 244 16.15 3.36 -6.77
C LYS A 244 16.16 1.99 -7.46
N LEU A 245 15.27 1.09 -7.05
CA LEU A 245 15.15 -0.25 -7.65
C LEU A 245 14.80 -0.17 -9.14
N TYR A 246 13.81 0.65 -9.50
CA TYR A 246 13.39 0.85 -10.89
C TYR A 246 14.54 1.35 -11.78
N HIS A 247 15.32 2.34 -11.31
CA HIS A 247 16.46 2.86 -12.07
C HIS A 247 17.54 1.79 -12.33
N ASN A 248 17.76 0.87 -11.40
CA ASN A 248 18.76 -0.18 -11.56
C ASN A 248 18.34 -1.24 -12.58
N ILE A 249 17.04 -1.43 -12.79
CA ILE A 249 16.52 -2.53 -13.64
C ILE A 249 15.84 -2.08 -14.93
N SER A 250 15.61 -0.78 -15.13
CA SER A 250 14.91 -0.24 -16.31
C SER A 250 15.76 -0.22 -17.59
N GLY A 251 17.06 -0.51 -17.49
CA GLY A 251 17.96 -0.54 -18.64
C GLY A 251 17.49 -1.51 -19.75
N ALA A 252 17.63 -1.09 -21.02
CA ALA A 252 17.19 -1.88 -22.18
C ALA A 252 17.93 -3.22 -22.35
N LYS A 253 19.12 -3.36 -21.74
CA LYS A 253 19.90 -4.62 -21.75
C LYS A 253 19.54 -5.58 -20.61
N ILE A 254 18.70 -5.16 -19.66
CA ILE A 254 18.15 -6.04 -18.62
C ILE A 254 17.03 -6.86 -19.28
N THR A 255 17.39 -8.05 -19.78
CA THR A 255 16.50 -8.95 -20.52
C THR A 255 16.78 -10.40 -20.12
N ALA A 256 15.82 -11.30 -20.38
CA ALA A 256 16.05 -12.74 -20.25
C ALA A 256 16.90 -13.34 -21.39
N ARG A 257 17.39 -12.52 -22.34
CA ARG A 257 18.13 -12.96 -23.54
C ARG A 257 19.53 -12.36 -23.60
N PRO A 258 20.47 -12.79 -22.74
CA PRO A 258 21.82 -12.26 -22.71
C PRO A 258 22.54 -12.49 -24.05
N GLU A 259 23.43 -11.57 -24.44
CA GLU A 259 24.12 -11.58 -25.75
C GLU A 259 24.84 -12.93 -26.05
N LYS A 260 25.37 -13.59 -25.02
CA LYS A 260 26.11 -14.87 -25.14
C LYS A 260 25.21 -16.11 -25.11
N PHE A 261 23.91 -15.97 -24.89
CA PHE A 261 22.94 -17.07 -24.86
C PHE A 261 21.51 -16.53 -25.05
N LYS A 262 21.15 -16.21 -26.30
CA LYS A 262 19.86 -15.57 -26.63
C LYS A 262 18.66 -16.49 -26.42
N ASP A 263 18.86 -17.80 -26.52
CA ASP A 263 17.84 -18.84 -26.33
C ASP A 263 17.66 -19.24 -24.85
N LEU A 264 18.16 -18.44 -23.91
CA LEU A 264 18.04 -18.72 -22.48
C LEU A 264 16.58 -18.93 -22.04
N PRO A 265 15.57 -18.13 -22.45
CA PRO A 265 14.19 -18.36 -22.04
C PRO A 265 13.64 -19.70 -22.53
N GLU A 266 13.91 -20.08 -23.77
CA GLU A 266 13.51 -21.37 -24.36
C GLU A 266 14.20 -22.53 -23.65
N ALA A 267 15.49 -22.38 -23.35
CA ALA A 267 16.24 -23.39 -22.61
C ALA A 267 15.72 -23.58 -21.18
N ILE A 268 15.32 -22.49 -20.51
CA ILE A 268 14.68 -22.55 -19.20
C ILE A 268 13.33 -23.26 -19.29
N ASP A 269 12.50 -22.90 -20.28
CA ASP A 269 11.19 -23.51 -20.53
C ASP A 269 11.31 -25.03 -20.73
N GLU A 270 12.27 -25.46 -21.55
CA GLU A 270 12.58 -26.87 -21.75
C GLU A 270 13.10 -27.55 -20.48
N SER A 271 14.02 -26.89 -19.76
CA SER A 271 14.60 -27.41 -18.52
C SER A 271 13.55 -27.61 -17.42
N CYS A 272 12.53 -26.74 -17.36
CA CYS A 272 11.45 -26.86 -16.37
C CYS A 272 10.48 -28.01 -16.69
N ARG A 273 10.29 -28.36 -17.96
CA ARG A 273 9.34 -29.42 -18.37
C ARG A 273 9.87 -30.83 -18.17
N ASP A 274 11.19 -31.02 -18.05
CA ASP A 274 11.81 -32.32 -17.83
C ASP A 274 12.37 -32.43 -16.41
N GLU A 275 11.79 -33.29 -15.60
CA GLU A 275 12.23 -33.52 -14.21
C GLU A 275 13.68 -33.99 -14.06
N ASN A 276 14.33 -34.46 -15.15
CA ASN A 276 15.72 -34.91 -15.14
C ASN A 276 16.69 -33.79 -15.55
N LYS A 277 16.16 -32.64 -15.97
CA LYS A 277 16.92 -31.44 -16.32
C LYS A 277 17.11 -30.55 -15.10
N TYR A 278 18.04 -29.61 -15.19
CA TYR A 278 18.49 -28.82 -14.04
C TYR A 278 17.35 -28.09 -13.33
N CYS A 279 16.47 -27.41 -14.08
CA CYS A 279 15.34 -26.70 -13.48
C CYS A 279 14.28 -27.68 -12.95
N GLY A 280 13.91 -28.69 -13.73
CA GLY A 280 12.93 -29.72 -13.34
C GLY A 280 13.35 -30.52 -12.09
N ASP A 281 14.63 -30.84 -11.93
CA ASP A 281 15.17 -31.51 -10.75
C ASP A 281 15.07 -30.63 -9.48
N ILE A 282 15.29 -29.32 -9.61
CA ILE A 282 15.06 -28.38 -8.49
C ILE A 282 13.57 -28.33 -8.14
N LEU A 283 12.70 -28.14 -9.13
CA LEU A 283 11.25 -28.08 -8.95
C LEU A 283 10.70 -29.34 -8.29
N LYS A 284 11.14 -30.52 -8.74
CA LYS A 284 10.73 -31.83 -8.20
C LYS A 284 11.01 -31.99 -6.72
N ARG A 285 12.12 -31.43 -6.24
CA ARG A 285 12.52 -31.48 -4.82
C ARG A 285 11.86 -30.39 -3.97
N LYS A 286 11.24 -29.39 -4.61
CA LYS A 286 10.70 -28.22 -3.93
C LYS A 286 9.33 -28.52 -3.34
N ASN A 287 9.18 -28.21 -2.05
CA ASN A 287 7.92 -28.31 -1.32
C ASN A 287 7.79 -27.17 -0.29
N THR A 288 8.20 -25.96 -0.70
CA THR A 288 8.32 -24.81 0.21
C THR A 288 6.97 -24.40 0.80
N PHE A 289 5.89 -24.54 0.04
CA PHE A 289 4.55 -24.06 0.40
C PHE A 289 3.49 -25.19 0.50
N GLY A 290 3.89 -26.45 0.36
CA GLY A 290 2.99 -27.61 0.50
C GLY A 290 2.30 -28.07 -0.78
N ASP A 291 2.06 -27.16 -1.73
CA ASP A 291 1.57 -27.48 -3.09
C ASP A 291 2.73 -27.44 -4.11
N LYS A 292 2.72 -28.40 -5.04
CA LYS A 292 3.69 -28.47 -6.15
C LYS A 292 3.53 -27.34 -7.16
N LEU A 293 2.34 -26.75 -7.29
CA LEU A 293 2.10 -25.59 -8.15
C LEU A 293 2.30 -24.27 -7.39
N GLU A 294 2.22 -24.26 -6.07
CA GLU A 294 2.72 -23.15 -5.26
C GLU A 294 4.24 -23.25 -5.13
N THR A 295 4.93 -22.99 -6.23
CA THR A 295 6.40 -23.02 -6.26
C THR A 295 6.92 -22.30 -7.51
N TYR A 296 8.16 -21.84 -7.44
CA TYR A 296 8.87 -21.17 -8.54
C TYR A 296 10.36 -21.22 -8.24
N LEU A 297 11.23 -20.98 -9.20
CA LEU A 297 12.67 -20.91 -8.94
C LEU A 297 13.10 -19.49 -8.59
N ARG A 298 13.99 -19.34 -7.60
CA ARG A 298 14.58 -18.08 -7.13
C ARG A 298 16.06 -18.04 -7.47
N ILE A 299 16.44 -17.32 -8.51
CA ILE A 299 17.81 -17.21 -8.99
C ILE A 299 18.37 -15.85 -8.57
N THR A 300 19.27 -15.82 -7.58
CA THR A 300 19.77 -14.56 -7.02
C THR A 300 20.85 -13.93 -7.90
N VAL A 301 20.81 -12.60 -8.02
CA VAL A 301 21.72 -11.80 -8.83
C VAL A 301 22.49 -10.85 -7.91
N GLY A 302 23.81 -11.06 -7.80
CA GLY A 302 24.67 -10.26 -6.91
C GLY A 302 24.64 -10.75 -5.45
N ASP A 303 25.05 -9.87 -4.54
CA ASP A 303 25.27 -10.16 -3.12
C ASP A 303 24.15 -9.60 -2.23
N ASN A 304 24.05 -10.11 -1.01
CA ASN A 304 23.17 -9.56 0.02
C ASN A 304 23.78 -8.26 0.54
N LEU A 305 23.06 -7.15 0.37
CA LEU A 305 23.51 -5.81 0.77
C LEU A 305 22.99 -5.39 2.17
N ALA A 306 22.27 -6.28 2.86
CA ALA A 306 21.63 -6.04 4.17
C ALA A 306 20.64 -4.85 4.18
N ASP A 307 20.16 -4.44 3.02
CA ASP A 307 19.15 -3.39 2.83
C ASP A 307 17.83 -3.93 2.24
N SER A 308 17.64 -5.25 2.24
CA SER A 308 16.43 -5.92 1.76
C SER A 308 16.21 -7.27 2.46
N PRO A 309 15.01 -7.87 2.35
CA PRO A 309 14.80 -9.27 2.71
C PRO A 309 15.62 -10.24 1.84
N GLY A 310 16.85 -10.53 2.27
CA GLY A 310 17.80 -11.37 1.55
C GLY A 310 18.57 -10.62 0.45
N ILE A 311 18.84 -11.29 -0.68
CA ILE A 311 19.55 -10.67 -1.81
C ILE A 311 18.57 -9.76 -2.58
N PRO A 312 18.91 -8.48 -2.83
CA PRO A 312 17.98 -7.51 -3.40
C PRO A 312 17.41 -7.89 -4.76
N TYR A 313 18.18 -8.55 -5.63
CA TYR A 313 17.79 -8.89 -6.99
C TYR A 313 17.59 -10.40 -7.15
N VAL A 314 16.38 -10.79 -7.55
CA VAL A 314 16.00 -12.19 -7.76
C VAL A 314 15.32 -12.34 -9.11
N MET A 315 15.93 -13.13 -9.99
CA MET A 315 15.24 -13.60 -11.19
C MET A 315 14.38 -14.80 -10.80
N GLU A 316 13.07 -14.60 -10.84
CA GLU A 316 12.10 -15.65 -10.54
C GLU A 316 11.57 -16.29 -11.82
N ILE A 317 11.53 -17.61 -11.82
CA ILE A 317 11.13 -18.42 -12.97
C ILE A 317 9.87 -19.18 -12.58
N TRP A 318 8.81 -18.92 -13.33
CA TRP A 318 7.47 -19.44 -13.09
C TRP A 318 7.12 -20.43 -14.19
N PRO A 319 7.20 -21.76 -13.95
CA PRO A 319 6.73 -22.74 -14.93
C PRO A 319 5.21 -22.61 -15.20
N PRO A 320 4.69 -23.23 -16.27
CA PRO A 320 3.26 -23.20 -16.58
C PRO A 320 2.38 -23.66 -15.41
N GLY A 321 1.39 -22.86 -15.02
CA GLY A 321 0.46 -23.15 -13.92
C GLY A 321 1.01 -22.92 -12.52
N HIS A 322 2.26 -22.47 -12.40
CA HIS A 322 2.88 -22.20 -11.10
C HIS A 322 2.49 -20.82 -10.56
N LYS A 323 2.40 -20.70 -9.23
CA LYS A 323 2.06 -19.48 -8.52
C LYS A 323 2.83 -19.33 -7.21
N SER A 324 2.80 -18.14 -6.63
CA SER A 324 3.15 -17.93 -5.23
C SER A 324 1.94 -18.23 -4.33
N PRO A 325 2.11 -18.47 -3.02
CA PRO A 325 1.01 -18.29 -2.09
C PRO A 325 0.58 -16.81 -2.04
N ILE A 326 -0.53 -16.51 -1.35
CA ILE A 326 -0.85 -15.14 -0.95
C ILE A 326 0.15 -14.73 0.14
N HIS A 327 0.92 -13.68 -0.11
CA HIS A 327 2.03 -13.30 0.77
C HIS A 327 2.27 -11.78 0.83
N GLN A 328 3.00 -11.34 1.85
CA GLN A 328 3.50 -9.99 2.05
C GLN A 328 5.02 -9.95 2.30
N HIS A 329 5.60 -8.75 2.25
CA HIS A 329 7.05 -8.53 2.15
C HIS A 329 7.67 -7.85 3.38
N GLY A 330 7.02 -7.92 4.55
CA GLY A 330 7.58 -7.36 5.79
C GLY A 330 7.77 -5.83 5.73
N ASP A 331 6.81 -5.13 5.12
CA ASP A 331 6.85 -3.68 4.83
C ASP A 331 7.94 -3.23 3.84
N ALA A 332 8.78 -4.14 3.30
CA ALA A 332 9.76 -3.80 2.29
C ALA A 332 9.11 -3.33 0.99
N SER A 333 9.76 -2.40 0.31
CA SER A 333 9.38 -1.92 -1.03
C SER A 333 9.94 -2.84 -2.10
N ALA A 334 9.19 -3.03 -3.20
CA ALA A 334 9.66 -3.84 -4.33
C ALA A 334 9.25 -3.31 -5.70
N VAL A 335 10.01 -3.73 -6.71
CA VAL A 335 9.68 -3.55 -8.13
C VAL A 335 9.79 -4.91 -8.82
N ILE A 336 8.81 -5.23 -9.66
CA ILE A 336 8.77 -6.48 -10.41
C ILE A 336 8.70 -6.14 -11.89
N ARG A 337 9.70 -6.56 -12.65
CA ARG A 337 9.74 -6.41 -14.12
C ARG A 337 9.59 -7.77 -14.78
N VAL A 338 8.66 -7.90 -15.73
CA VAL A 338 8.56 -9.12 -16.54
C VAL A 338 9.65 -9.11 -17.60
N LEU A 339 10.53 -10.12 -17.58
CA LEU A 339 11.64 -10.26 -18.52
C LEU A 339 11.31 -11.18 -19.70
N TYR A 340 10.34 -12.10 -19.53
CA TYR A 340 9.86 -13.00 -20.58
C TYR A 340 8.49 -13.57 -20.21
N GLY A 341 7.62 -13.74 -21.22
CA GLY A 341 6.28 -14.30 -21.03
C GLY A 341 5.31 -13.31 -20.39
N LYS A 342 4.39 -13.83 -19.57
CA LYS A 342 3.39 -13.03 -18.86
C LYS A 342 3.05 -13.61 -17.50
N ILE A 343 2.68 -12.76 -16.56
CA ILE A 343 2.29 -13.14 -15.20
C ILE A 343 0.99 -12.43 -14.81
N GLN A 344 0.07 -13.15 -14.18
CA GLN A 344 -1.10 -12.57 -13.53
C GLN A 344 -0.71 -12.11 -12.12
N VAL A 345 -1.15 -10.90 -11.75
CA VAL A 345 -0.96 -10.34 -10.41
C VAL A 345 -2.32 -10.08 -9.78
N SER A 346 -2.54 -10.63 -8.59
CA SER A 346 -3.75 -10.47 -7.78
C SER A 346 -3.39 -9.86 -6.42
N TRP A 347 -4.20 -8.94 -5.90
CA TRP A 347 -3.95 -8.29 -4.61
C TRP A 347 -5.00 -8.66 -3.58
N PHE A 348 -4.60 -8.67 -2.31
CA PHE A 348 -5.46 -9.05 -1.21
C PHE A 348 -5.36 -8.05 -0.06
N ASP A 349 -6.32 -8.11 0.86
CA ASP A 349 -6.40 -7.25 2.03
C ASP A 349 -5.33 -7.52 3.08
N LYS A 350 -5.07 -8.79 3.40
CA LYS A 350 -4.17 -9.22 4.47
C LYS A 350 -3.79 -10.69 4.36
N VAL A 351 -2.77 -11.09 5.12
CA VAL A 351 -2.35 -12.50 5.31
C VAL A 351 -2.53 -12.98 6.75
N GLU A 352 -3.30 -12.25 7.56
CA GLU A 352 -3.36 -12.54 8.99
C GLU A 352 -4.13 -13.83 9.29
N GLU A 353 -3.72 -14.45 10.40
CA GLU A 353 -4.32 -15.69 10.88
C GLU A 353 -5.78 -15.46 11.31
N GLY A 354 -6.61 -16.49 11.18
CA GLY A 354 -8.01 -16.47 11.58
C GLY A 354 -8.99 -15.82 10.59
N SER A 355 -8.52 -15.06 9.58
CA SER A 355 -9.39 -14.37 8.62
C SER A 355 -9.03 -14.64 7.16
N PRO A 356 -9.95 -15.13 6.29
CA PRO A 356 -9.64 -15.42 4.90
C PRO A 356 -9.26 -14.16 4.12
N SER A 357 -8.18 -14.22 3.35
CA SER A 357 -7.74 -13.13 2.48
C SER A 357 -8.79 -12.84 1.41
N GLN A 358 -9.15 -11.57 1.24
CA GLN A 358 -10.13 -11.12 0.26
C GLN A 358 -9.43 -10.46 -0.92
N LEU A 359 -9.83 -10.85 -2.14
CA LEU A 359 -9.33 -10.23 -3.37
C LEU A 359 -9.73 -8.76 -3.44
N ILE A 360 -8.77 -7.91 -3.80
CA ILE A 360 -8.97 -6.47 -4.02
C ILE A 360 -8.88 -6.17 -5.50
N GLY A 361 -9.95 -5.57 -6.02
CA GLY A 361 -10.02 -5.16 -7.42
C GLY A 361 -9.97 -6.37 -8.36
N ASN A 362 -9.57 -6.10 -9.60
CA ASN A 362 -9.41 -7.13 -10.62
C ASN A 362 -7.93 -7.48 -10.77
N PRO A 363 -7.58 -8.77 -10.95
CA PRO A 363 -6.23 -9.16 -11.34
C PRO A 363 -5.82 -8.48 -12.64
N ILE A 364 -4.52 -8.21 -12.78
CA ILE A 364 -3.94 -7.71 -14.02
C ILE A 364 -2.97 -8.73 -14.61
N VAL A 365 -2.78 -8.69 -15.92
CA VAL A 365 -1.74 -9.48 -16.61
C VAL A 365 -0.63 -8.53 -17.03
N LEU A 366 0.59 -8.82 -16.58
CA LEU A 366 1.80 -8.11 -16.98
C LEU A 366 2.54 -8.94 -18.02
N GLU A 367 2.82 -8.33 -19.17
CA GLU A 367 3.59 -8.93 -20.26
C GLU A 367 5.04 -8.46 -20.22
N GLU A 368 5.90 -9.09 -21.03
CA GLU A 368 7.31 -8.74 -21.18
C GLU A 368 7.53 -7.22 -21.29
N GLY A 369 8.46 -6.71 -20.47
CA GLY A 369 8.79 -5.29 -20.38
C GLY A 369 7.93 -4.50 -19.39
N LYS A 370 6.72 -4.96 -19.04
CA LYS A 370 5.88 -4.28 -18.05
C LYS A 370 6.44 -4.42 -16.64
N VAL A 371 6.17 -3.38 -15.84
CA VAL A 371 6.68 -3.24 -14.49
C VAL A 371 5.52 -2.97 -13.53
N THR A 372 5.53 -3.64 -12.39
CA THR A 372 4.69 -3.34 -11.22
C THR A 372 5.55 -3.06 -10.00
N TRP A 373 4.92 -2.61 -8.93
CA TRP A 373 5.58 -2.25 -7.69
C TRP A 373 4.72 -2.59 -6.47
N LEU A 374 5.37 -2.57 -5.32
CA LEU A 374 4.70 -2.59 -4.02
C LEU A 374 5.49 -1.71 -3.04
N GLY A 375 4.78 -1.13 -2.09
CA GLY A 375 5.37 -0.38 -0.98
C GLY A 375 4.53 -0.61 0.26
N LYS A 376 4.99 -0.18 1.43
CA LYS A 376 4.36 -0.52 2.73
C LYS A 376 2.84 -0.37 2.82
N ASP A 377 2.25 0.53 2.02
CA ASP A 377 0.82 0.86 2.05
C ASP A 377 0.01 0.37 0.86
N GLN A 378 0.66 -0.08 -0.21
CA GLN A 378 0.00 -0.49 -1.44
C GLN A 378 0.64 -1.74 -2.00
N TYR A 379 -0.19 -2.68 -2.43
CA TYR A 379 0.22 -3.90 -3.13
C TYR A 379 1.15 -4.85 -2.36
N GLN A 380 1.37 -4.60 -1.05
CA GLN A 380 2.16 -5.48 -0.17
C GLN A 380 1.70 -6.93 -0.24
N VAL A 381 0.39 -7.13 -0.17
CA VAL A 381 -0.23 -8.45 -0.11
C VAL A 381 -0.71 -8.85 -1.49
N HIS A 382 -0.06 -9.86 -2.08
CA HIS A 382 -0.37 -10.26 -3.45
C HIS A 382 -0.06 -11.73 -3.74
N GLN A 383 -0.46 -12.17 -4.93
CA GLN A 383 -0.12 -13.44 -5.53
C GLN A 383 0.29 -13.22 -6.99
N LEU A 384 1.37 -13.90 -7.40
CA LEU A 384 1.77 -14.00 -8.81
C LEU A 384 1.44 -15.40 -9.30
N GLU A 385 0.87 -15.50 -10.51
CA GLU A 385 0.51 -16.76 -11.13
C GLU A 385 0.84 -16.75 -12.62
N ASN A 386 1.54 -17.78 -13.10
CA ASN A 386 1.74 -18.01 -14.52
C ASN A 386 0.60 -18.85 -15.08
N THR A 387 -0.39 -18.18 -15.65
CA THR A 387 -1.56 -18.81 -16.29
C THR A 387 -1.30 -19.24 -17.75
N SER A 388 -0.07 -19.14 -18.24
CA SER A 388 0.29 -19.52 -19.61
C SER A 388 0.85 -20.94 -19.73
N ASP A 389 1.04 -21.42 -20.97
CA ASP A 389 1.58 -22.73 -21.31
C ASP A 389 3.12 -22.75 -21.43
N LYS A 390 3.76 -21.60 -21.24
CA LYS A 390 5.22 -21.40 -21.27
C LYS A 390 5.70 -20.82 -19.96
N VAL A 391 6.99 -20.92 -19.70
CA VAL A 391 7.61 -20.27 -18.56
C VAL A 391 7.44 -18.74 -18.62
N CYS A 392 7.21 -18.11 -17.47
CA CYS A 392 7.38 -16.68 -17.28
C CYS A 392 8.66 -16.43 -16.47
N ILE A 393 9.38 -15.36 -16.80
CA ILE A 393 10.57 -14.94 -16.07
C ILE A 393 10.36 -13.50 -15.61
N THR A 394 10.49 -13.26 -14.32
CA THR A 394 10.41 -11.92 -13.73
C THR A 394 11.71 -11.58 -13.03
N LEU A 395 12.07 -10.30 -13.00
CA LEU A 395 13.09 -9.77 -12.11
C LEU A 395 12.38 -9.05 -10.96
N GLN A 396 12.46 -9.62 -9.77
CA GLN A 396 11.96 -9.04 -8.54
C GLN A 396 13.10 -8.35 -7.80
N CYS A 397 12.83 -7.14 -7.31
CA CYS A 397 13.83 -6.33 -6.62
C CYS A 397 13.24 -5.79 -5.33
N TYR A 398 13.93 -5.94 -4.21
CA TYR A 398 13.44 -5.53 -2.89
C TYR A 398 14.39 -4.56 -2.21
N GLN A 399 13.84 -3.69 -1.37
CA GLN A 399 14.62 -2.82 -0.48
C GLN A 399 13.75 -2.33 0.69
N PHE A 400 14.33 -2.21 1.88
CA PHE A 400 13.72 -1.47 2.97
C PHE A 400 13.69 0.04 2.64
N ASP A 401 12.63 0.71 3.07
CA ASP A 401 12.53 2.17 2.99
C ASP A 401 13.43 2.85 4.04
N ASP A 402 13.90 4.07 3.77
CA ASP A 402 14.80 4.80 4.68
C ASP A 402 14.22 5.01 6.09
N ASP A 403 12.90 5.06 6.19
CA ASP A 403 12.16 5.23 7.45
C ASP A 403 11.82 3.91 8.16
N ASP A 404 12.11 2.75 7.55
CA ASP A 404 12.05 1.46 8.23
C ASP A 404 13.19 1.35 9.25
N LYS A 405 12.86 0.86 10.44
CA LYS A 405 13.79 0.67 11.57
C LYS A 405 13.77 -0.77 12.09
N VAL A 406 12.85 -1.60 11.58
CA VAL A 406 12.68 -3.00 11.95
C VAL A 406 13.46 -3.89 10.99
N HIS A 407 13.42 -3.58 9.69
CA HIS A 407 14.04 -4.38 8.63
C HIS A 407 13.64 -5.86 8.75
N ASP A 408 12.34 -6.13 8.65
CA ASP A 408 11.84 -7.51 8.75
C ASP A 408 12.27 -8.31 7.51
N GLU A 409 13.27 -9.17 7.68
CA GLU A 409 13.84 -9.98 6.60
C GLU A 409 12.92 -11.11 6.13
N ALA A 410 11.70 -11.21 6.66
CA ALA A 410 10.78 -12.30 6.38
C ALA A 410 9.64 -11.91 5.45
N PHE A 411 9.25 -12.86 4.61
CA PHE A 411 7.95 -12.85 3.96
C PHE A 411 6.95 -13.62 4.80
N TYR A 412 5.72 -13.12 4.84
CA TYR A 412 4.63 -13.79 5.53
C TYR A 412 3.59 -14.21 4.53
N TRP A 413 3.18 -15.47 4.58
CA TRP A 413 2.26 -16.06 3.63
C TRP A 413 1.19 -16.86 4.34
N LYS A 414 0.10 -17.15 3.64
CA LYS A 414 -1.03 -17.89 4.17
C LYS A 414 -1.04 -19.30 3.58
N ASP A 415 -1.04 -20.32 4.45
CA ASP A 415 -1.13 -21.72 4.02
C ASP A 415 -2.56 -22.15 3.67
N GLU A 416 -2.71 -23.37 3.14
CA GLU A 416 -4.00 -23.92 2.73
C GLU A 416 -5.02 -24.03 3.88
N GLU A 417 -4.54 -24.22 5.12
CA GLU A 417 -5.38 -24.23 6.31
C GLU A 417 -5.71 -22.82 6.83
N GLY A 418 -5.08 -21.81 6.25
CA GLY A 418 -5.29 -20.41 6.55
C GLY A 418 -4.42 -19.84 7.67
N HIS A 419 -3.40 -20.57 8.10
CA HIS A 419 -2.42 -20.11 9.08
C HIS A 419 -1.39 -19.17 8.43
N ARG A 420 -0.95 -18.19 9.20
CA ARG A 420 0.14 -17.31 8.80
C ARG A 420 1.47 -18.01 9.02
N ARG A 421 2.25 -18.13 7.96
CA ARG A 421 3.57 -18.78 7.95
C ARG A 421 4.65 -17.77 7.61
N LYS A 422 5.85 -18.05 8.13
CA LYS A 422 7.04 -17.24 7.90
C LYS A 422 7.93 -17.93 6.86
N PHE A 423 8.37 -17.18 5.87
CA PHE A 423 9.34 -17.61 4.86
C PHE A 423 10.56 -16.68 4.91
N ILE A 424 11.75 -17.25 5.07
CA ILE A 424 13.01 -16.49 4.94
C ILE A 424 13.47 -16.64 3.49
N PRO A 425 13.55 -15.54 2.71
CA PRO A 425 13.97 -15.60 1.32
C PRO A 425 15.31 -16.31 1.16
N ASN A 426 15.36 -17.25 0.22
CA ASN A 426 16.54 -18.04 -0.10
C ASN A 426 16.79 -18.06 -1.63
N SER A 427 17.84 -18.78 -2.03
CA SER A 427 18.28 -18.91 -3.42
C SER A 427 18.36 -20.38 -3.82
N ASP A 428 17.82 -20.71 -4.99
CA ASP A 428 18.03 -22.03 -5.61
C ASP A 428 19.36 -22.10 -6.36
N SER A 429 19.83 -20.96 -6.87
CA SER A 429 21.10 -20.85 -7.59
C SER A 429 21.53 -19.39 -7.76
N ALA A 430 22.83 -19.14 -7.80
CA ALA A 430 23.34 -17.85 -8.26
C ALA A 430 23.25 -17.75 -9.79
N TYR A 431 22.90 -16.57 -10.31
CA TYR A 431 22.66 -16.35 -11.74
C TYR A 431 23.74 -16.89 -12.68
N GLY A 432 25.03 -16.65 -12.37
CA GLY A 432 26.13 -17.11 -13.21
C GLY A 432 26.19 -18.64 -13.33
N LEU A 433 26.00 -19.34 -12.21
CA LEU A 433 25.97 -20.81 -12.18
C LEU A 433 24.72 -21.34 -12.89
N PHE A 434 23.56 -20.73 -12.63
CA PHE A 434 22.29 -21.09 -13.26
C PHE A 434 22.39 -21.04 -14.79
N VAL A 435 22.82 -19.91 -15.33
CA VAL A 435 22.96 -19.71 -16.78
C VAL A 435 23.95 -20.73 -17.37
N GLN A 436 25.05 -21.01 -16.68
CA GLN A 436 26.01 -22.02 -17.13
C GLN A 436 25.38 -23.41 -17.22
N LYS A 437 24.67 -23.85 -16.17
CA LYS A 437 24.03 -25.18 -16.11
C LYS A 437 22.98 -25.35 -17.19
N VAL A 438 22.08 -24.38 -17.35
CA VAL A 438 21.04 -24.41 -18.39
C VAL A 438 21.66 -24.38 -19.79
N LYS A 439 22.73 -23.60 -20.00
CA LYS A 439 23.42 -23.55 -21.29
C LYS A 439 24.11 -24.87 -21.64
N ASP A 440 24.74 -25.52 -20.67
CA ASP A 440 25.42 -26.80 -20.88
C ASP A 440 24.42 -27.92 -21.20
N GLU A 441 23.23 -27.88 -20.59
CA GLU A 441 22.10 -28.75 -20.91
C GLU A 441 21.55 -28.49 -22.31
N TRP A 442 21.27 -27.22 -22.63
CA TRP A 442 20.73 -26.81 -23.93
C TRP A 442 21.58 -27.28 -25.10
N LYS A 443 22.91 -27.11 -25.00
CA LYS A 443 23.86 -27.56 -26.05
C LYS A 443 23.88 -29.07 -26.26
N LYS A 444 23.56 -29.87 -25.24
CA LYS A 444 23.49 -31.33 -25.38
C LYS A 444 22.23 -31.75 -26.13
N SER A 445 21.12 -31.06 -25.89
CA SER A 445 19.84 -31.31 -26.57
C SER A 445 19.78 -30.70 -27.97
N HIS A 446 20.53 -29.62 -28.20
CA HIS A 446 20.60 -28.88 -29.47
C HIS A 446 22.06 -28.73 -29.94
N PRO A 447 22.70 -29.83 -30.40
CA PRO A 447 24.02 -29.73 -31.03
C PRO A 447 23.95 -28.84 -32.28
N ALA A 448 25.02 -28.07 -32.51
CA ALA A 448 25.13 -27.08 -33.58
C ALA A 448 25.05 -27.67 -34.99
#